data_AF-A0A174A6T2-F1
#
_entry.id   AF-A0A174A6T2-F1
#
_cell.length_a   1.000
_cell.length_b   1.000
_cell.length_c   1.000
_cell.angle_alpha   90.00
_cell.angle_beta   90.00
_cell.angle_gamma   90.00
#
_symmetry.space_group_name_H-M   'P 1'
#
loop_
_entity.id
_entity.type
_entity.pdbx_description
1 polymer ?
#
loop_
_entity_poly.entity_id
_entity_poly.type
_entity_poly.pdbx_seq_one_letter_code
_entity_poly.pdbx_strand_id
1 'polypeptide(L)'
;MRYKVGDRVVIRKNLVSGWYYHYENSMGRLFFNSHMYKLCGKICVVTKITDLVLDEYFLSIDDEEVSWYFNNAMLLPANSLRYLVMTREATS
;
A
#
# COMPACT_ATOMS: atom_id res chain seq x y z
N MET A 1 -1.39 4.96 -10.74
CA MET A 1 -0.07 4.38 -11.13
C MET A 1 -0.11 2.90 -10.77
N ARG A 2 0.24 2.02 -11.70
CA ARG A 2 0.08 0.57 -11.50
C ARG A 2 1.38 -0.09 -11.07
N TYR A 3 1.34 -0.85 -9.98
CA TYR A 3 2.50 -1.62 -9.50
C TYR A 3 2.60 -2.99 -10.19
N LYS A 4 3.80 -3.55 -10.20
CA LYS A 4 4.12 -4.89 -10.70
C LYS A 4 4.63 -5.78 -9.57
N VAL A 5 4.56 -7.10 -9.76
CA VAL A 5 5.18 -8.06 -8.84
C VAL A 5 6.68 -7.76 -8.72
N GLY A 6 7.17 -7.72 -7.48
CA GLY A 6 8.54 -7.32 -7.15
C GLY A 6 8.74 -5.84 -6.86
N ASP A 7 7.75 -4.98 -7.13
CA ASP A 7 7.84 -3.56 -6.76
C ASP A 7 7.88 -3.38 -5.25
N ARG A 8 8.79 -2.52 -4.79
CA ARG A 8 8.86 -2.10 -3.38
C ARG A 8 7.93 -0.92 -3.16
N VAL A 9 7.02 -1.08 -2.21
CA VAL A 9 6.00 -0.09 -1.85
C VAL A 9 6.00 0.16 -0.35
N VAL A 10 5.34 1.23 0.06
CA VAL A 10 5.12 1.58 1.46
C VAL A 10 3.64 1.80 1.66
N ILE A 11 3.07 1.17 2.69
CA ILE A 11 1.70 1.44 3.11
C ILE A 11 1.66 2.85 3.72
N ARG A 12 0.78 3.72 3.24
CA ARG A 12 0.71 5.12 3.69
C ARG A 12 0.50 5.24 5.20
N LYS A 13 1.21 6.17 5.84
CA LYS A 13 1.09 6.43 7.29
C LYS A 13 -0.19 7.14 7.69
N ASN A 14 -0.81 7.89 6.78
CA ASN A 14 -1.97 8.74 7.06
C ASN A 14 -3.31 8.05 6.70
N LEU A 15 -3.34 6.72 6.67
CA LEU A 15 -4.58 5.97 6.46
C LEU A 15 -5.40 5.92 7.75
N VAL A 16 -6.68 6.27 7.65
CA VAL A 16 -7.69 6.12 8.68
C VAL A 16 -8.24 4.69 8.67
N SER A 17 -8.21 4.02 9.83
CA SER A 17 -8.81 2.70 10.04
C SER A 17 -10.34 2.75 9.95
N GLY A 18 -10.95 1.69 9.41
CA GLY A 18 -12.40 1.63 9.21
C GLY A 18 -12.90 2.51 8.05
N TRP A 19 -12.00 3.11 7.28
CA TRP A 19 -12.34 3.96 6.13
C TRP A 19 -12.31 3.17 4.81
N TYR A 20 -12.96 3.73 3.79
CA TYR A 20 -12.94 3.17 2.43
C TYR A 20 -12.15 4.07 1.47
N TYR A 21 -11.25 3.46 0.69
CA TYR A 21 -10.39 4.17 -0.26
C TYR A 21 -10.78 3.84 -1.69
N HIS A 22 -11.09 4.87 -2.48
CA HIS A 22 -11.53 4.72 -3.85
C HIS A 22 -10.45 4.12 -4.75
N TYR A 23 -10.86 3.27 -5.69
CA TYR A 23 -10.02 2.85 -6.80
C TYR A 23 -9.83 4.01 -7.78
N GLU A 24 -8.70 4.05 -8.50
CA GLU A 24 -8.41 5.11 -9.47
C GLU A 24 -9.46 5.18 -10.61
N ASN A 25 -10.03 4.03 -10.97
CA ASN A 25 -11.07 3.91 -12.01
C ASN A 25 -12.48 4.32 -11.54
N SER A 26 -12.64 4.75 -10.29
CA SER A 26 -13.94 5.14 -9.68
C SER A 26 -15.02 4.04 -9.62
N MET A 27 -14.72 2.79 -9.96
CA MET A 27 -15.69 1.68 -9.97
C MET A 27 -16.05 1.15 -8.57
N GLY A 28 -15.43 1.69 -7.52
CA GLY A 28 -15.68 1.25 -6.15
C GLY A 28 -14.67 1.79 -5.15
N ARG A 29 -14.60 1.12 -4.02
CA ARG A 29 -13.72 1.47 -2.90
C ARG A 29 -13.36 0.23 -2.09
N LEU A 30 -12.13 0.21 -1.59
CA LEU A 30 -11.61 -0.87 -0.75
C LEU A 30 -11.65 -0.48 0.73
N PHE A 31 -12.21 -1.35 1.57
CA PHE A 31 -12.26 -1.16 3.01
C PHE A 31 -10.89 -1.36 3.65
N PHE A 32 -10.47 -0.42 4.50
CA PHE A 32 -9.23 -0.52 5.26
C PHE A 32 -9.50 -0.95 6.70
N ASN A 33 -9.26 -2.22 6.99
CA ASN A 33 -9.55 -2.82 8.30
C ASN A 33 -8.62 -2.25 9.40
N SER A 34 -9.11 -2.17 10.64
CA SER A 34 -8.33 -1.68 11.78
C SER A 34 -7.06 -2.50 12.05
N HIS A 35 -7.05 -3.79 11.76
CA HIS A 35 -5.85 -4.63 11.87
C HIS A 35 -4.78 -4.27 10.84
N MET A 36 -5.16 -3.75 9.67
CA MET A 36 -4.22 -3.30 8.64
C MET A 36 -3.46 -2.05 9.06
N TYR A 37 -4.00 -1.25 9.99
CA TYR A 37 -3.36 -0.02 10.46
C TYR A 37 -1.96 -0.26 11.03
N LYS A 38 -1.73 -1.41 11.68
CA LYS A 38 -0.41 -1.81 12.22
C LYS A 38 0.68 -1.98 11.16
N LEU A 39 0.28 -2.06 9.88
CA LEU A 39 1.18 -2.23 8.74
C LEU A 39 1.57 -0.89 8.10
N CYS A 40 0.93 0.22 8.50
CA CYS A 40 1.22 1.54 7.96
C CYS A 40 2.68 1.94 8.18
N GLY A 41 3.30 2.51 7.15
CA GLY A 41 4.70 2.92 7.16
C GLY A 41 5.71 1.81 6.89
N LYS A 42 5.30 0.54 6.86
CA LYS A 42 6.20 -0.58 6.53
C LYS A 42 6.50 -0.59 5.03
N ILE A 43 7.74 -0.97 4.71
CA ILE A 43 8.15 -1.27 3.33
C ILE A 43 7.71 -2.70 3.05
N CYS A 44 7.02 -2.90 1.93
CA CYS A 44 6.53 -4.18 1.47
C CYS A 44 6.96 -4.45 0.03
N VAL A 45 6.88 -5.70 -0.40
CA VAL A 45 7.05 -6.11 -1.80
C VAL A 45 5.70 -6.58 -2.35
N VAL A 46 5.35 -6.17 -3.57
CA VAL A 46 4.15 -6.68 -4.25
C VAL A 46 4.40 -8.14 -4.66
N THR A 47 3.61 -9.07 -4.13
CA THR A 47 3.75 -10.51 -4.42
C THR A 47 2.79 -10.96 -5.51
N LYS A 48 1.58 -10.38 -5.56
CA LYS A 48 0.52 -10.77 -6.49
C LYS A 48 -0.40 -9.61 -6.79
N ILE A 49 -0.96 -9.62 -8.01
CA ILE A 49 -2.03 -8.72 -8.44
C ILE A 49 -3.30 -9.56 -8.59
N THR A 50 -4.34 -9.28 -7.81
CA THR A 50 -5.57 -10.11 -7.76
C THR A 50 -6.61 -9.67 -8.78
N ASP A 51 -6.75 -8.37 -8.97
CA ASP A 51 -7.71 -7.78 -9.89
C ASP A 51 -7.01 -6.76 -10.77
N LEU A 52 -6.97 -7.05 -12.08
CA LEU A 52 -6.31 -6.20 -13.07
C LEU A 52 -7.17 -5.00 -13.51
N VAL A 53 -8.40 -4.87 -13.05
CA VAL A 53 -9.24 -3.69 -13.28
C VAL A 53 -9.18 -2.78 -12.06
N LEU A 54 -9.23 -3.35 -10.85
CA LEU A 54 -9.27 -2.61 -9.58
C LEU A 54 -7.88 -2.28 -9.01
N ASP A 55 -6.81 -2.88 -9.54
CA ASP A 55 -5.44 -2.69 -9.06
C ASP A 55 -5.30 -3.05 -7.58
N GLU A 56 -5.60 -4.30 -7.27
CA GLU A 56 -5.47 -4.88 -5.93
C GLU A 56 -4.23 -5.75 -5.81
N TYR A 57 -3.48 -5.55 -4.73
CA TYR A 57 -2.16 -6.11 -4.54
C TYR A 57 -2.06 -6.86 -3.22
N PHE A 58 -1.59 -8.10 -3.27
CA PHE A 58 -1.00 -8.74 -2.09
C PHE A 58 0.44 -8.30 -1.91
N LEU A 59 0.83 -8.21 -0.65
CA LEU A 59 2.12 -7.69 -0.24
C LEU A 59 2.82 -8.71 0.66
N SER A 60 4.15 -8.70 0.68
CA SER A 60 4.94 -9.34 1.72
C SER A 60 5.78 -8.35 2.52
N ILE A 61 6.06 -8.70 3.77
CA ILE A 61 6.95 -8.00 4.69
C ILE A 61 7.91 -9.05 5.23
N ASP A 62 9.22 -8.82 5.11
CA ASP A 62 10.25 -9.75 5.57
C ASP A 62 10.02 -11.20 5.05
N ASP A 63 9.66 -11.31 3.77
CA ASP A 63 9.32 -12.56 3.06
C ASP A 63 8.05 -13.29 3.54
N GLU A 64 7.31 -12.73 4.49
CA GLU A 64 5.99 -13.23 4.91
C GLU A 64 4.86 -12.49 4.19
N GLU A 65 3.91 -13.22 3.60
CA GLU A 65 2.75 -12.61 2.93
C GLU A 65 1.76 -12.02 3.94
N VAL A 66 1.31 -10.79 3.66
CA VAL A 66 0.25 -10.12 4.39
C VAL A 66 -1.09 -10.69 3.93
N SER A 67 -1.93 -11.10 4.88
CA SER A 67 -3.26 -11.68 4.61
C SER A 67 -4.30 -10.71 4.03
N TRP A 68 -3.90 -9.47 3.73
CA TRP A 68 -4.75 -8.41 3.21
C TRP A 68 -4.21 -7.92 1.86
N TYR A 69 -5.11 -7.49 1.00
CA TYR A 69 -4.77 -6.81 -0.23
C TYR A 69 -4.99 -5.29 -0.08
N PHE A 70 -4.29 -4.53 -0.91
CA PHE A 70 -4.25 -3.07 -0.89
C PHE A 70 -4.46 -2.52 -2.30
N ASN A 71 -4.93 -1.28 -2.42
CA ASN A 71 -5.04 -0.61 -3.72
C ASN A 71 -4.06 0.56 -3.87
N ASN A 72 -4.00 1.15 -5.06
CA ASN A 72 -3.09 2.28 -5.37
C ASN A 72 -3.21 3.45 -4.37
N ALA A 73 -4.42 3.75 -3.88
CA ALA A 73 -4.64 4.87 -2.97
C ALA A 73 -4.00 4.65 -1.59
N MET A 74 -3.79 3.40 -1.18
CA MET A 74 -3.19 3.03 0.10
C MET A 74 -1.66 2.97 0.07
N LEU A 75 -1.06 2.97 -1.12
CA LEU A 75 0.37 2.69 -1.30
C LEU A 75 1.14 3.92 -1.80
N LEU A 76 2.44 3.90 -1.54
CA LEU A 76 3.45 4.80 -2.11
C LEU A 76 4.62 3.99 -2.66
N PRO A 77 5.28 4.43 -3.75
CA PRO A 77 6.49 3.77 -4.21
C PRO A 77 7.62 4.00 -3.19
N ALA A 78 8.28 2.93 -2.75
CA ALA A 78 9.37 3.02 -1.76
C ALA A 78 10.61 3.75 -2.30
N ASN A 79 10.80 3.77 -3.62
CA ASN A 79 11.91 4.45 -4.26
C ASN A 79 11.58 5.90 -4.69
N SER A 80 10.40 6.41 -4.32
CA SER A 80 10.02 7.78 -4.71
C SER A 80 10.82 8.81 -3.90
N LEU A 81 11.25 9.89 -4.56
CA LEU A 81 11.91 11.04 -3.92
C LEU A 81 11.09 11.54 -2.71
N ARG A 82 9.76 11.52 -2.86
CA ARG A 82 8.79 11.86 -1.81
C ARG A 82 8.91 10.95 -0.57
N TYR A 83 9.05 9.64 -0.77
CA TYR A 83 9.26 8.72 0.36
C TYR A 83 10.61 9.00 1.07
N LEU A 84 11.68 9.23 0.29
CA LEU A 84 13.01 9.54 0.83
C LEU A 84 13.02 10.85 1.64
N VAL A 85 12.28 11.88 1.21
CA VAL A 85 12.14 13.13 1.97
C VAL A 85 11.33 12.90 3.24
N MET A 86 10.21 12.19 3.18
CA MET A 86 9.36 11.89 4.34
C MET A 86 10.07 11.04 5.41
N THR A 87 10.97 10.13 5.03
CA THR A 87 11.74 9.34 6.00
C THR A 87 12.84 10.15 6.66
N ARG A 88 13.47 11.11 5.96
CA ARG A 88 14.49 12.00 6.53
C ARG A 88 13.94 12.95 7.59
N GLU A 89 12.74 13.50 7.36
CA GLU A 89 12.07 14.39 8.32
C GLU A 89 11.63 13.67 9.59
N ALA A 90 11.32 12.36 9.53
CA ALA A 90 10.91 11.59 10.69
C ALA A 90 12.08 11.13 11.60
N THR A 91 13.32 11.27 11.14
CA THR A 91 14.54 10.88 11.87
C THR A 91 15.44 12.07 12.24
N SER A 92 14.99 13.30 11.98
CA SER A 92 15.67 14.55 12.37
C SER A 92 14.92 15.20 13.54
#